data_AF-E0V9Y4-F1
#
_entry.id   AF-E0V9Y4-F1
#
_cell.length_a   1.000
_cell.length_b   1.000
_cell.length_c   1.000
_cell.angle_alpha   90.00
_cell.angle_beta   90.00
_cell.angle_gamma   90.00
#
_symmetry.space_group_name_H-M   'P 1'
#
loop_
_entity.id
_entity.type
_entity.pdbx_description
1 polymer ?
#
loop_
_entity_poly.entity_id
_entity_poly.type
_entity_poly.pdbx_seq_one_letter_code
_entity_poly.pdbx_strand_id
1 'polypeptide(L)'
;MDPPARNSMWRFGFPNPVNYNDNELFCGGHAVQWEQNQGRCGVCGDPWNMEKPRLHEAGGTYAKGIIGRHYTIGQEIDVEIELTANHWGRFEMSLCPNNNPRYEASQECFDRYPLYIAGTRKEKQFIIPPDTKKKAIFRYKVRLPPFVTCTQCVLQWTYYTGNMWGTCANGTEAIGCGRPETFRNCADITIVTSTSGLPPQFVQPDNPFLLYFRDLRTPELVHPLVVCIGTPLYHRIPGIDHWCQVNCLRYPPNCPALICHCPQVCDAVGEIEGRAGADTYCQDQCIVYPPRCPAHRCRCY
;
A
#
# COMPACT_ATOMS: atom_id res chain seq x y z
N MET A 1 3.54 0.00 -4.43
CA MET A 1 4.32 1.16 -4.92
C MET A 1 4.65 1.01 -6.40
N ASP A 2 5.12 -0.14 -6.85
CA ASP A 2 5.29 -0.44 -8.29
C ASP A 2 4.72 -1.83 -8.62
N PRO A 3 3.79 -1.98 -9.59
CA PRO A 3 3.01 -0.89 -10.20
C PRO A 3 2.27 -0.05 -9.14
N PRO A 4 2.04 1.25 -9.38
CA PRO A 4 1.35 2.11 -8.43
C PRO A 4 -0.11 1.68 -8.29
N ALA A 5 -0.52 1.34 -7.07
CA ALA A 5 -1.90 1.01 -6.76
C ALA A 5 -2.79 2.26 -6.74
N ARG A 6 -4.10 2.10 -7.00
CA ARG A 6 -5.11 3.18 -7.17
C ARG A 6 -5.07 4.25 -6.07
N ASN A 7 -4.89 3.81 -4.83
CA ASN A 7 -4.73 4.60 -3.60
C ASN A 7 -3.40 5.35 -3.49
N SER A 8 -2.33 4.85 -4.12
CA SER A 8 -0.98 5.44 -4.06
C SER A 8 -0.57 6.17 -5.34
N MET A 9 -1.38 6.13 -6.41
CA MET A 9 -1.06 6.77 -7.69
C MET A 9 -0.74 8.27 -7.53
N TRP A 10 -1.40 8.97 -6.62
CA TRP A 10 -1.14 10.39 -6.35
C TRP A 10 0.32 10.67 -5.94
N ARG A 11 1.00 9.70 -5.30
CA ARG A 11 2.43 9.79 -4.91
C ARG A 11 3.40 9.78 -6.08
N PHE A 12 2.92 9.47 -7.28
CA PHE A 12 3.70 9.39 -8.51
C PHE A 12 3.24 10.42 -9.54
N GLY A 13 2.47 11.43 -9.12
CA GLY A 13 2.02 12.52 -9.97
C GLY A 13 0.87 12.17 -10.92
N PHE A 14 0.15 11.08 -10.67
CA PHE A 14 -1.09 10.78 -11.39
C PHE A 14 -2.25 11.63 -10.86
N PRO A 15 -3.26 11.94 -11.69
CA PRO A 15 -4.42 12.76 -11.32
C PRO A 15 -5.46 12.01 -10.45
N ASN A 16 -4.98 11.21 -9.49
CA ASN A 16 -5.81 10.57 -8.48
C ASN A 16 -5.99 11.51 -7.29
N PRO A 17 -7.16 11.50 -6.62
CA PRO A 17 -7.31 12.19 -5.34
C PRO A 17 -6.26 11.73 -4.33
N VAL A 18 -5.76 12.65 -3.51
CA VAL A 18 -4.78 12.33 -2.47
C VAL A 18 -5.43 11.45 -1.41
N ASN A 19 -4.82 10.29 -1.16
CA ASN A 19 -5.15 9.41 -0.04
C ASN A 19 -3.94 9.34 0.91
N TYR A 20 -3.96 10.12 1.99
CA TYR A 20 -2.86 10.14 2.96
C TYR A 20 -2.70 8.82 3.71
N ASN A 21 -3.77 8.01 3.78
CA ASN A 21 -3.80 6.70 4.42
C ASN A 21 -3.89 5.59 3.37
N ASP A 22 -3.15 5.73 2.28
CA ASP A 22 -3.09 4.70 1.25
C ASP A 22 -2.43 3.40 1.75
N ASN A 23 -1.78 3.40 2.92
CA ASN A 23 -1.35 2.20 3.63
C ASN A 23 -2.50 1.46 4.36
N GLU A 24 -3.69 2.04 4.50
CA GLU A 24 -4.83 1.49 5.26
C GLU A 24 -5.88 0.81 4.34
N LEU A 25 -5.46 -0.08 3.42
CA LEU A 25 -6.38 -0.94 2.66
C LEU A 25 -6.48 -2.35 3.21
N PHE A 26 -6.96 -2.41 4.45
CA PHE A 26 -6.96 -3.52 5.39
C PHE A 26 -8.36 -4.15 5.60
N CYS A 27 -9.20 -4.12 4.57
CA CYS A 27 -10.55 -4.69 4.58
C CYS A 27 -11.49 -4.09 5.65
N GLY A 28 -11.19 -2.87 6.11
CA GLY A 28 -11.89 -2.20 7.23
C GLY A 28 -11.36 -2.54 8.62
N GLY A 29 -10.28 -3.31 8.71
CA GLY A 29 -9.70 -3.81 9.96
C GLY A 29 -10.14 -5.22 10.29
N HIS A 30 -9.31 -5.92 11.06
CA HIS A 30 -9.49 -7.34 11.40
C HIS A 30 -10.90 -7.70 11.87
N ALA A 31 -11.44 -6.98 12.86
CA ALA A 31 -12.76 -7.25 13.42
C ALA A 31 -13.90 -7.03 12.41
N VAL A 32 -13.79 -6.00 11.56
CA VAL A 32 -14.78 -5.72 10.51
C VAL A 32 -14.76 -6.83 9.46
N GLN A 33 -13.56 -7.25 9.02
CA GLN A 33 -13.42 -8.34 8.06
C GLN A 33 -13.99 -9.65 8.63
N TRP A 34 -13.54 -10.08 9.80
CA TRP A 34 -13.76 -11.45 10.27
C TRP A 34 -15.04 -11.63 11.09
N GLU A 35 -15.42 -10.66 11.91
CA GLU A 35 -16.61 -10.78 12.77
C GLU A 35 -17.86 -10.26 12.06
N GLN A 36 -17.77 -9.10 11.39
CA GLN A 36 -18.94 -8.49 10.74
C GLN A 36 -19.14 -9.02 9.32
N ASN A 37 -18.05 -9.14 8.55
CA ASN A 37 -18.10 -9.50 7.13
C ASN A 37 -17.83 -10.98 6.86
N GLN A 38 -17.64 -11.80 7.89
CA GLN A 38 -17.44 -13.26 7.80
C GLN A 38 -16.22 -13.63 6.92
N GLY A 39 -15.13 -12.88 7.07
CA GLY A 39 -13.89 -13.03 6.31
C GLY A 39 -13.88 -12.36 4.95
N ARG A 40 -15.01 -11.79 4.49
CA ARG A 40 -15.11 -11.13 3.20
C ARG A 40 -14.41 -9.77 3.23
N CYS A 41 -13.77 -9.44 2.11
CA CYS A 41 -13.08 -8.18 1.87
C CYS A 41 -13.45 -7.67 0.48
N GLY A 42 -13.48 -6.35 0.29
CA GLY A 42 -13.58 -5.75 -1.05
C GLY A 42 -12.45 -6.25 -1.96
N VAL A 43 -12.70 -6.19 -3.27
CA VAL A 43 -11.74 -6.69 -4.26
C VAL A 43 -10.42 -5.91 -4.16
N CYS A 44 -10.51 -4.61 -3.89
CA CYS A 44 -9.37 -3.71 -3.78
C CYS A 44 -9.13 -3.21 -2.35
N GLY A 45 -9.48 -4.02 -1.33
CA GLY A 45 -9.11 -3.76 0.07
C GLY A 45 -10.04 -2.88 0.89
N ASP A 46 -11.11 -2.36 0.27
CA ASP A 46 -12.18 -1.68 0.98
C ASP A 46 -12.97 -2.65 1.91
N PRO A 47 -13.63 -2.14 2.97
CA PRO A 47 -14.55 -2.94 3.78
C PRO A 47 -15.65 -3.58 2.93
N TRP A 48 -15.93 -4.86 3.15
CA TRP A 48 -16.91 -5.58 2.32
C TRP A 48 -18.33 -5.00 2.43
N ASN A 49 -18.72 -4.55 3.61
CA ASN A 49 -20.02 -3.91 3.89
C ASN A 49 -20.14 -2.45 3.41
N MET A 50 -19.08 -1.86 2.83
CA MET A 50 -19.17 -0.54 2.21
C MET A 50 -20.13 -0.57 1.01
N GLU A 51 -20.93 0.49 0.86
CA GLU A 51 -21.82 0.65 -0.29
C GLU A 51 -21.02 0.69 -1.59
N LYS A 52 -21.59 0.11 -2.66
CA LYS A 52 -20.96 0.07 -3.98
C LYS A 52 -21.31 1.34 -4.79
N PRO A 53 -20.40 1.86 -5.62
CA PRO A 53 -19.02 1.38 -5.82
C PRO A 53 -18.14 1.71 -4.61
N ARG A 54 -17.34 0.75 -4.15
CA ARG A 54 -16.37 1.00 -3.09
C ARG A 54 -15.28 1.93 -3.60
N LEU A 55 -14.59 2.62 -2.70
CA LEU A 55 -13.69 3.71 -3.05
C LEU A 55 -12.59 3.32 -4.05
N HIS A 56 -12.09 2.09 -3.97
CA HIS A 56 -10.98 1.58 -4.79
C HIS A 56 -11.44 0.57 -5.85
N GLU A 57 -12.74 0.34 -6.01
CA GLU A 57 -13.36 -0.48 -7.04
C GLU A 57 -13.89 0.41 -8.19
N ALA A 58 -14.12 -0.14 -9.39
CA ALA A 58 -14.54 0.57 -10.59
C ALA A 58 -15.74 1.49 -10.34
N GLY A 59 -15.61 2.76 -10.75
CA GLY A 59 -16.58 3.82 -10.46
C GLY A 59 -16.35 4.53 -9.11
N GLY A 60 -15.49 4.00 -8.24
CA GLY A 60 -15.09 4.60 -6.98
C GLY A 60 -14.17 5.82 -7.13
N THR A 61 -13.94 6.50 -6.01
CA THR A 61 -13.12 7.72 -5.93
C THR A 61 -11.71 7.56 -6.50
N TYR A 62 -11.05 6.43 -6.23
CA TYR A 62 -9.66 6.17 -6.61
C TYR A 62 -9.51 5.28 -7.85
N ALA A 63 -10.56 4.56 -8.27
CA ALA A 63 -10.55 3.72 -9.47
C ALA A 63 -10.89 4.55 -10.73
N LYS A 64 -9.94 5.38 -11.17
CA LYS A 64 -10.11 6.27 -12.33
C LYS A 64 -9.83 5.60 -13.69
N GLY A 65 -9.40 4.34 -13.70
CA GLY A 65 -9.03 3.61 -14.93
C GLY A 65 -7.74 4.12 -15.57
N ILE A 66 -6.89 4.81 -14.80
CA ILE A 66 -5.60 5.35 -15.26
C ILE A 66 -4.58 4.22 -15.27
N ILE A 67 -3.92 3.99 -16.40
CA ILE A 67 -2.90 2.96 -16.53
C ILE A 67 -1.59 3.43 -15.88
N GLY A 68 -1.17 2.74 -14.82
CA GLY A 68 0.04 3.05 -14.07
C GLY A 68 1.32 2.51 -14.72
N ARG A 69 1.22 1.39 -15.47
CA ARG A 69 2.36 0.72 -16.14
C ARG A 69 1.93 0.02 -17.43
N HIS A 70 2.88 -0.10 -18.36
CA HIS A 70 2.73 -0.81 -19.63
C HIS A 70 3.75 -1.95 -19.68
N TYR A 71 3.28 -3.16 -19.96
CA TYR A 71 4.09 -4.37 -19.99
C TYR A 71 3.85 -5.17 -21.28
N THR A 72 4.74 -6.12 -21.53
CA THR A 72 4.56 -7.12 -22.59
C THR A 72 4.14 -8.47 -22.04
N ILE A 73 3.50 -9.29 -22.86
CA ILE A 73 3.13 -10.66 -22.51
C ILE A 73 4.34 -11.45 -21.95
N GLY A 74 4.11 -12.23 -20.88
CA GLY A 74 5.15 -13.07 -20.28
C GLY A 74 6.28 -12.34 -19.55
N GLN A 75 6.27 -11.00 -19.50
CA GLN A 75 7.34 -10.20 -18.91
C GLN A 75 7.50 -10.51 -17.41
N GLU A 76 8.76 -10.58 -16.95
CA GLU A 76 9.08 -10.47 -15.54
C GLU A 76 9.11 -9.00 -15.14
N ILE A 77 8.22 -8.62 -14.23
CA ILE A 77 8.04 -7.23 -13.79
C ILE A 77 8.60 -7.05 -12.38
N ASP A 78 9.20 -5.88 -12.15
CA ASP A 78 9.60 -5.45 -10.81
C ASP A 78 8.36 -5.08 -9.98
N VAL A 79 8.34 -5.54 -8.74
CA VAL A 79 7.33 -5.23 -7.74
C VAL A 79 7.99 -4.51 -6.58
N GLU A 80 7.43 -3.37 -6.20
CA GLU A 80 7.85 -2.63 -5.00
C GLU A 80 6.68 -2.46 -4.03
N ILE A 81 6.85 -2.94 -2.81
CA ILE A 81 5.90 -2.83 -1.70
C ILE A 81 6.57 -2.05 -0.58
N GLU A 82 5.91 -1.00 -0.09
CA GLU A 82 6.31 -0.27 1.12
C GLU A 82 5.35 -0.65 2.24
N LEU A 83 5.87 -1.25 3.32
CA LEU A 83 5.12 -1.47 4.56
C LEU A 83 5.53 -0.40 5.57
N THR A 84 4.56 0.40 6.03
CA THR A 84 4.74 1.37 7.12
C THR A 84 4.81 0.69 8.49
N ALA A 85 4.03 -0.38 8.64
CA ALA A 85 4.04 -1.29 9.77
C ALA A 85 4.18 -2.73 9.23
N ASN A 86 5.25 -3.40 9.62
CA ASN A 86 5.53 -4.76 9.21
C ASN A 86 4.93 -5.74 10.22
N HIS A 87 3.90 -6.46 9.79
CA HIS A 87 3.20 -7.47 10.58
C HIS A 87 3.66 -8.90 10.26
N TRP A 88 4.80 -9.06 9.58
CA TRP A 88 5.30 -10.33 9.02
C TRP A 88 4.24 -11.04 8.16
N GLY A 89 4.45 -12.31 7.80
CA GLY A 89 3.52 -13.06 6.97
C GLY A 89 3.97 -13.10 5.52
N ARG A 90 3.04 -12.88 4.57
CA ARG A 90 3.34 -13.10 3.15
C ARG A 90 2.54 -12.23 2.19
N PHE A 91 3.12 -12.00 1.02
CA PHE A 91 2.44 -11.37 -0.11
C PHE A 91 2.04 -12.41 -1.16
N GLU A 92 0.86 -12.23 -1.73
CA GLU A 92 0.39 -12.94 -2.93
C GLU A 92 -0.05 -11.90 -3.96
N MET A 93 0.11 -12.22 -5.25
CA MET A 93 -0.30 -11.34 -6.34
C MET A 93 -1.08 -12.11 -7.40
N SER A 94 -2.11 -11.48 -7.93
CA SER A 94 -2.97 -12.04 -8.96
C SER A 94 -3.28 -10.98 -10.01
N LEU A 95 -3.67 -11.43 -11.20
CA LEU A 95 -4.05 -10.58 -12.32
C LEU A 95 -5.51 -10.84 -12.70
N CYS A 96 -6.23 -9.82 -13.14
CA CYS A 96 -7.49 -9.98 -13.85
C CYS A 96 -7.42 -9.23 -15.19
N PRO A 97 -7.58 -9.92 -16.33
CA PRO A 97 -7.72 -9.27 -17.63
C PRO A 97 -9.10 -8.57 -17.73
N ASN A 98 -9.14 -7.26 -17.46
CA ASN A 98 -10.39 -6.49 -17.35
C ASN A 98 -10.45 -5.32 -18.34
N ASN A 99 -10.86 -5.58 -19.58
CA ASN A 99 -10.75 -4.59 -20.67
C ASN A 99 -11.72 -3.39 -20.59
N ASN A 100 -12.42 -3.19 -19.46
CA ASN A 100 -13.32 -2.07 -19.27
C ASN A 100 -13.22 -1.49 -17.85
N PRO A 101 -12.66 -0.27 -17.69
CA PRO A 101 -12.45 0.35 -16.38
C PRO A 101 -13.74 0.74 -15.65
N ARG A 102 -14.92 0.63 -16.30
CA ARG A 102 -16.23 0.85 -15.67
C ARG A 102 -16.83 -0.40 -15.03
N TYR A 103 -16.26 -1.57 -15.30
CA TYR A 103 -16.68 -2.83 -14.68
C TYR A 103 -15.60 -3.31 -13.72
N GLU A 104 -16.01 -3.65 -12.50
CA GLU A 104 -15.08 -4.12 -11.48
C GLU A 104 -14.64 -5.56 -11.76
N ALA A 105 -13.34 -5.81 -11.58
CA ALA A 105 -12.78 -7.15 -11.64
C ALA A 105 -13.36 -8.01 -10.51
N SER A 106 -13.65 -9.28 -10.79
CA SER A 106 -14.18 -10.20 -9.77
C SER A 106 -13.07 -11.00 -9.10
N GLN A 107 -13.29 -11.47 -7.86
CA GLN A 107 -12.30 -12.33 -7.19
C GLN A 107 -12.07 -13.62 -7.98
N GLU A 108 -13.11 -14.18 -8.60
CA GLU A 108 -13.02 -15.37 -9.45
C GLU A 108 -12.18 -15.13 -10.72
N CYS A 109 -12.01 -13.88 -11.15
CA CYS A 109 -11.07 -13.53 -12.21
C CYS A 109 -9.64 -13.61 -11.71
N PHE A 110 -9.34 -13.00 -10.56
CA PHE A 110 -8.00 -13.05 -9.95
C PHE A 110 -7.54 -14.46 -9.63
N ASP A 111 -8.45 -15.28 -9.09
CA ASP A 111 -8.15 -16.67 -8.71
C ASP A 111 -7.74 -17.54 -9.92
N ARG A 112 -8.12 -17.14 -11.14
CA ARG A 112 -7.72 -17.81 -12.39
C ARG A 112 -6.33 -17.42 -12.89
N TYR A 113 -5.78 -16.29 -12.47
CA TYR A 113 -4.46 -15.82 -12.92
C TYR A 113 -3.56 -15.39 -11.75
N PRO A 114 -3.16 -16.33 -10.87
CA PRO A 114 -2.13 -16.06 -9.89
C PRO A 114 -0.79 -15.75 -10.58
N LEU A 115 -0.03 -14.81 -10.02
CA LEU A 115 1.32 -14.50 -10.46
C LEU A 115 2.34 -15.25 -9.62
N TYR A 116 3.46 -15.62 -10.25
CA TYR A 116 4.52 -16.39 -9.61
C TYR A 116 5.80 -15.57 -9.51
N ILE A 117 6.54 -15.79 -8.42
CA ILE A 117 7.84 -15.16 -8.20
C ILE A 117 8.81 -15.62 -9.28
N ALA A 118 9.44 -14.66 -9.96
CA ALA A 118 10.43 -14.91 -10.99
C ALA A 118 11.63 -15.71 -10.43
N GLY A 119 12.23 -16.57 -11.26
CA GLY A 119 13.32 -17.45 -10.84
C GLY A 119 12.90 -18.64 -9.96
N THR A 120 11.62 -18.74 -9.56
CA THR A 120 11.09 -19.92 -8.85
C THR A 120 10.30 -20.82 -9.81
N ARG A 121 10.09 -22.09 -9.44
CA ARG A 121 9.32 -23.01 -10.31
C ARG A 121 7.85 -22.61 -10.39
N LYS A 122 7.18 -22.42 -9.25
CA LYS A 122 5.76 -22.03 -9.11
C LYS A 122 5.46 -21.42 -7.72
N GLU A 123 6.41 -20.69 -7.13
CA GLU A 123 6.14 -20.05 -5.83
C GLU A 123 5.26 -18.82 -6.05
N LYS A 124 4.16 -18.73 -5.29
CA LYS A 124 3.20 -17.62 -5.36
C LYS A 124 3.24 -16.73 -4.12
N GLN A 125 3.87 -17.21 -3.05
CA GLN A 125 3.92 -16.56 -1.75
C GLN A 125 5.31 -15.98 -1.54
N PHE A 126 5.39 -14.65 -1.48
CA PHE A 126 6.61 -14.00 -1.00
C PHE A 126 6.54 -13.95 0.53
N ILE A 127 7.33 -14.78 1.20
CA ILE A 127 7.41 -14.80 2.67
C ILE A 127 8.31 -13.64 3.15
N ILE A 128 7.80 -12.82 4.06
CA ILE A 128 8.57 -11.73 4.66
C ILE A 128 9.68 -12.32 5.54
N PRO A 129 10.97 -11.96 5.32
CA PRO A 129 12.06 -12.43 6.17
C PRO A 129 11.88 -12.01 7.64
N PRO A 130 12.12 -12.91 8.62
CA PRO A 130 11.88 -12.61 10.04
C PRO A 130 12.68 -11.44 10.60
N ASP A 131 13.86 -11.17 10.06
CA ASP A 131 14.82 -10.12 10.45
C ASP A 131 14.51 -8.75 9.83
N THR A 132 13.38 -8.61 9.16
CA THR A 132 12.99 -7.36 8.51
C THR A 132 12.61 -6.27 9.52
N LYS A 133 12.98 -5.02 9.23
CA LYS A 133 12.65 -3.83 10.02
C LYS A 133 11.14 -3.58 10.15
N LYS A 134 10.75 -2.78 11.15
CA LYS A 134 9.37 -2.35 11.43
C LYS A 134 8.72 -1.60 10.27
N LYS A 135 9.50 -0.74 9.58
CA LYS A 135 9.16 -0.12 8.29
C LYS A 135 10.14 -0.67 7.25
N ALA A 136 9.64 -1.14 6.12
CA ALA A 136 10.46 -1.82 5.13
C ALA A 136 9.93 -1.64 3.71
N ILE A 137 10.85 -1.67 2.74
CA ILE A 137 10.54 -1.73 1.31
C ILE A 137 10.99 -3.09 0.80
N PHE A 138 10.06 -3.84 0.22
CA PHE A 138 10.33 -5.13 -0.41
C PHE A 138 10.37 -4.95 -1.92
N ARG A 139 11.39 -5.53 -2.55
CA ARG A 139 11.55 -5.57 -4.00
C ARG A 139 11.77 -7.00 -4.44
N TYR A 140 10.95 -7.46 -5.36
CA TYR A 140 11.07 -8.77 -6.00
C TYR A 140 10.41 -8.73 -7.37
N LYS A 141 10.60 -9.78 -8.15
CA LYS A 141 10.02 -9.88 -9.49
C LYS A 141 8.93 -10.93 -9.53
N VAL A 142 7.88 -10.65 -10.30
CA VAL A 142 6.84 -11.64 -10.65
C VAL A 142 6.71 -11.76 -12.15
N ARG A 143 6.29 -12.94 -12.62
CA ARG A 143 6.11 -13.21 -14.06
C ARG A 143 4.65 -13.05 -14.46
N LEU A 144 4.39 -12.19 -15.46
CA LEU A 144 3.08 -12.06 -16.09
C LEU A 144 2.73 -13.30 -16.92
N PRO A 145 1.44 -13.63 -17.12
CA PRO A 145 1.06 -14.78 -17.92
C PRO A 145 1.47 -14.62 -19.40
N PRO A 146 2.05 -15.65 -20.05
CA PRO A 146 2.62 -15.55 -21.40
C PRO A 146 1.60 -15.39 -22.54
N PHE A 147 0.30 -15.57 -22.27
CA PHE A 147 -0.78 -15.55 -23.28
C PHE A 147 -1.94 -14.63 -22.90
N VAL A 148 -1.71 -13.67 -22.01
CA VAL A 148 -2.73 -12.73 -21.52
C VAL A 148 -2.38 -11.34 -22.01
N THR A 149 -3.33 -10.71 -22.70
CA THR A 149 -3.28 -9.30 -23.10
C THR A 149 -4.50 -8.57 -22.57
N CYS A 150 -4.36 -7.28 -22.31
CA CYS A 150 -5.45 -6.45 -21.81
C CYS A 150 -5.17 -4.96 -22.04
N THR A 151 -6.20 -4.23 -22.44
CA THR A 151 -6.16 -2.75 -22.51
C THR A 151 -6.14 -2.13 -21.11
N GLN A 152 -6.80 -2.80 -20.17
CA GLN A 152 -6.75 -2.52 -18.74
C GLN A 152 -6.75 -3.88 -18.03
N CYS A 153 -5.69 -4.21 -17.32
CA CYS A 153 -5.66 -5.31 -16.37
C CYS A 153 -5.70 -4.71 -14.99
N VAL A 154 -6.34 -5.41 -14.07
CA VAL A 154 -6.20 -5.12 -12.65
C VAL A 154 -5.19 -6.12 -12.10
N LEU A 155 -4.15 -5.62 -11.43
CA LEU A 155 -3.24 -6.42 -10.63
C LEU A 155 -3.64 -6.27 -9.17
N GLN A 156 -3.94 -7.37 -8.49
CA GLN A 156 -4.31 -7.40 -7.08
C GLN A 156 -3.10 -7.87 -6.27
N TRP A 157 -2.62 -7.01 -5.37
CA TRP A 157 -1.69 -7.39 -4.32
C TRP A 157 -2.48 -7.70 -3.06
N THR A 158 -2.21 -8.86 -2.44
CA THR A 158 -2.78 -9.24 -1.14
C THR A 158 -1.67 -9.51 -0.14
N TYR A 159 -1.76 -8.90 1.03
CA TYR A 159 -0.90 -9.15 2.16
C TYR A 159 -1.69 -9.83 3.27
N TYR A 160 -1.23 -10.99 3.68
CA TYR A 160 -1.73 -11.70 4.84
C TYR A 160 -0.73 -11.55 5.99
N THR A 161 -1.15 -10.88 7.06
CA THR A 161 -0.28 -10.64 8.21
C THR A 161 0.07 -11.94 8.95
N GLY A 162 1.20 -11.95 9.64
CA GLY A 162 1.74 -13.11 10.37
C GLY A 162 1.84 -12.91 11.88
N ASN A 163 1.37 -11.78 12.42
CA ASN A 163 1.48 -11.41 13.82
C ASN A 163 0.23 -11.74 14.66
N MET A 164 -0.80 -12.36 14.06
CA MET A 164 -2.04 -12.69 14.76
C MET A 164 -1.89 -13.99 15.58
N TRP A 165 -2.43 -14.02 16.79
CA TRP A 165 -2.57 -15.26 17.58
C TRP A 165 -3.84 -15.99 17.18
N GLY A 166 -3.76 -17.31 17.00
CA GLY A 166 -4.94 -18.12 16.75
C GLY A 166 -4.67 -19.61 16.69
N THR A 167 -5.71 -20.37 16.40
CA THR A 167 -5.64 -21.83 16.28
C THR A 167 -5.06 -22.25 14.93
N CYS A 168 -4.03 -23.09 14.97
CA CYS A 168 -3.36 -23.71 13.83
C CYS A 168 -4.15 -24.94 13.31
N ALA A 169 -3.81 -25.44 12.13
CA ALA A 169 -4.50 -26.59 11.52
C ALA A 169 -4.44 -27.90 12.33
N ASN A 170 -3.41 -28.03 13.18
CA ASN A 170 -3.22 -29.15 14.10
C ASN A 170 -3.92 -28.94 15.47
N GLY A 171 -4.70 -27.86 15.63
CA GLY A 171 -5.43 -27.54 16.85
C GLY A 171 -4.61 -26.83 17.95
N THR A 172 -3.30 -26.62 17.76
CA THR A 172 -2.49 -25.83 18.71
C THR A 172 -2.72 -24.34 18.51
N GLU A 173 -2.35 -23.51 19.48
CA GLU A 173 -2.37 -22.06 19.33
C GLU A 173 -0.96 -21.48 19.20
N ALA A 174 -0.78 -20.56 18.26
CA ALA A 174 0.48 -19.86 18.05
C ALA A 174 0.30 -18.51 17.33
N ILE A 175 1.35 -17.68 17.38
CA ILE A 175 1.47 -16.49 16.52
C ILE A 175 1.62 -16.94 15.06
N GLY A 176 0.93 -16.25 14.15
CA GLY A 176 0.87 -16.57 12.73
C GLY A 176 -0.20 -17.60 12.36
N CYS A 177 -0.94 -18.10 13.35
CA CYS A 177 -2.08 -19.00 13.15
C CYS A 177 -3.41 -18.24 13.25
N GLY A 178 -4.49 -18.92 12.82
CA GLY A 178 -5.82 -18.34 12.79
C GLY A 178 -6.07 -17.41 11.60
N ARG A 179 -6.96 -16.45 11.80
CA ARG A 179 -7.48 -15.55 10.76
C ARG A 179 -6.58 -14.30 10.67
N PRO A 180 -5.79 -14.12 9.60
CA PRO A 180 -4.87 -13.00 9.47
C PRO A 180 -5.62 -11.69 9.20
N GLU A 181 -5.06 -10.56 9.61
CA GLU A 181 -5.47 -9.30 9.00
C GLU A 181 -5.04 -9.31 7.52
N THR A 182 -5.90 -8.79 6.66
CA THR A 182 -5.68 -8.83 5.21
C THR A 182 -5.61 -7.42 4.66
N PHE A 183 -4.56 -7.11 3.93
CA PHE A 183 -4.49 -5.89 3.11
C PHE A 183 -4.61 -6.25 1.64
N ARG A 184 -5.33 -5.44 0.86
CA ARG A 184 -5.46 -5.62 -0.58
C ARG A 184 -5.36 -4.31 -1.31
N ASN A 185 -4.63 -4.31 -2.42
CA ASN A 185 -4.53 -3.15 -3.30
C ASN A 185 -4.70 -3.57 -4.75
N CYS A 186 -5.23 -2.67 -5.57
CA CYS A 186 -5.39 -2.86 -7.00
C CYS A 186 -4.57 -1.83 -7.77
N ALA A 187 -3.85 -2.28 -8.79
CA ALA A 187 -3.13 -1.43 -9.74
C ALA A 187 -3.63 -1.68 -11.17
N ASP A 188 -3.89 -0.62 -11.92
CA ASP A 188 -4.35 -0.71 -13.31
C ASP A 188 -3.13 -0.68 -14.24
N ILE A 189 -2.94 -1.73 -15.04
CA ILE A 189 -1.80 -1.90 -15.96
C ILE A 189 -2.29 -2.29 -17.36
N THR A 190 -1.46 -2.18 -18.38
CA THR A 190 -1.76 -2.78 -19.70
C THR A 190 -0.71 -3.80 -20.08
N ILE A 191 -1.14 -4.86 -20.79
CA ILE A 191 -0.27 -5.92 -21.30
C ILE A 191 -0.52 -6.07 -22.80
N VAL A 192 0.52 -5.85 -23.59
CA VAL A 192 0.48 -5.90 -25.06
C VAL A 192 1.41 -7.00 -25.61
N THR A 193 1.21 -7.41 -26.86
CA THR A 193 2.02 -8.46 -27.51
C THR A 193 3.40 -7.98 -27.95
N SER A 194 3.58 -6.68 -28.21
CA SER A 194 4.87 -6.06 -28.54
C SER A 194 4.85 -4.56 -28.18
N THR A 195 5.97 -4.03 -27.69
CA THR A 195 6.16 -2.60 -27.45
C THR A 195 6.50 -1.88 -28.75
N SER A 196 5.48 -1.50 -29.53
CA SER A 196 5.62 -0.44 -30.54
C SER A 196 5.41 0.97 -29.96
N GLY A 197 5.18 1.09 -28.65
CA GLY A 197 5.07 2.37 -27.94
C GLY A 197 6.12 2.46 -26.85
N LEU A 198 7.00 3.45 -26.94
CA LEU A 198 7.73 3.96 -25.79
C LEU A 198 6.71 4.22 -24.65
N PRO A 199 6.99 3.88 -23.38
CA PRO A 199 6.15 4.34 -22.29
C PRO A 199 6.05 5.87 -22.39
N PRO A 200 4.88 6.49 -22.16
CA PRO A 200 4.83 7.94 -22.08
C PRO A 200 5.86 8.37 -21.02
N GLN A 201 6.90 9.08 -21.46
CA GLN A 201 7.78 9.78 -20.55
C GLN A 201 6.91 10.83 -19.88
N PHE A 202 6.40 10.54 -18.68
CA PHE A 202 5.87 11.53 -17.75
C PHE A 202 7.02 12.37 -17.18
N VAL A 203 7.82 12.95 -18.06
CA VAL A 203 8.88 13.90 -17.77
C VAL A 203 8.60 15.15 -18.58
N GLN A 204 7.39 15.70 -18.43
CA GLN A 204 7.18 17.11 -18.71
C GLN A 204 7.36 17.86 -17.39
N PRO A 205 8.14 18.96 -17.37
CA PRO A 205 8.32 19.78 -16.17
C PRO A 205 6.99 20.31 -15.58
N ASP A 206 5.96 20.44 -16.42
CA ASP A 206 4.68 21.06 -16.09
C ASP A 206 3.54 20.02 -15.94
N ASN A 207 3.71 19.02 -15.08
CA ASN A 207 2.57 18.19 -14.67
C ASN A 207 1.91 18.83 -13.43
N PRO A 208 0.68 19.37 -13.53
CA PRO A 208 0.02 20.05 -12.40
C PRO A 208 -0.38 19.09 -11.27
N PHE A 209 -0.36 17.78 -11.52
CA PHE A 209 -0.57 16.73 -10.52
C PHE A 209 0.74 16.23 -9.91
N LEU A 210 1.89 16.69 -10.41
CA LEU A 210 3.24 16.41 -9.91
C LEU A 210 3.49 17.17 -8.60
N LEU A 211 2.56 17.04 -7.67
CA LEU A 211 2.70 17.54 -6.31
C LEU A 211 3.74 16.74 -5.52
N TYR A 212 4.06 15.51 -5.97
CA TYR A 212 4.83 14.51 -5.23
C TYR A 212 5.78 13.78 -6.20
N PHE A 213 6.87 14.41 -6.63
CA PHE A 213 7.85 13.79 -7.53
C PHE A 213 8.87 12.98 -6.75
N ARG A 214 8.96 11.67 -7.02
CA ARG A 214 10.09 10.83 -6.57
C ARG A 214 11.24 11.01 -7.56
N ASP A 215 12.08 12.02 -7.37
CA ASP A 215 13.30 12.13 -8.19
C ASP A 215 14.26 11.00 -7.84
N LEU A 216 14.41 10.04 -8.75
CA LEU A 216 15.37 8.94 -8.61
C LEU A 216 16.83 9.42 -8.63
N ARG A 217 17.08 10.66 -9.10
CA ARG A 217 18.42 11.30 -9.13
C ARG A 217 18.75 12.06 -7.84
N THR A 218 17.73 12.49 -7.09
CA THR A 218 17.89 13.15 -5.77
C THR A 218 17.00 12.47 -4.74
N PRO A 219 17.35 11.24 -4.31
CA PRO A 219 16.57 10.46 -3.34
C PRO A 219 16.43 11.16 -1.98
N GLU A 220 17.31 12.12 -1.66
CA GLU A 220 17.27 12.93 -0.44
C GLU A 220 16.08 13.88 -0.36
N LEU A 221 15.48 14.25 -1.50
CA LEU A 221 14.31 15.13 -1.58
C LEU A 221 12.99 14.35 -1.59
N VAL A 222 13.06 13.02 -1.54
CA VAL A 222 11.89 12.14 -1.49
C VAL A 222 11.54 11.93 -0.03
N HIS A 223 10.53 12.65 0.46
CA HIS A 223 9.90 12.24 1.72
C HIS A 223 9.11 10.95 1.45
N PRO A 224 9.49 9.80 2.05
CA PRO A 224 8.74 8.56 1.92
C PRO A 224 7.33 8.73 2.49
N LEU A 225 6.51 7.68 2.53
CA LEU A 225 5.20 7.73 3.18
C LEU A 225 5.32 8.27 4.62
N VAL A 226 4.87 9.51 4.88
CA VAL A 226 4.92 10.09 6.22
C VAL A 226 3.73 10.97 6.52
N VAL A 227 3.08 10.66 7.64
CA VAL A 227 2.41 11.67 8.43
C VAL A 227 3.44 12.73 8.81
N CYS A 228 3.16 14.00 8.54
CA CYS A 228 4.00 15.11 8.92
C CYS A 228 3.20 16.01 9.85
N ILE A 229 3.72 16.20 11.06
CA ILE A 229 3.07 16.94 12.13
C ILE A 229 3.92 18.12 12.56
N GLY A 230 3.32 19.07 13.27
CA GLY A 230 4.08 20.14 13.91
C GLY A 230 5.06 19.57 14.95
N THR A 231 6.27 20.13 15.03
CA THR A 231 7.20 19.81 16.11
C THR A 231 6.61 20.19 17.47
N PRO A 232 7.13 19.66 18.59
CA PRO A 232 6.69 20.05 19.93
C PRO A 232 6.74 21.57 20.21
N LEU A 233 7.53 22.33 19.46
CA LEU A 233 7.55 23.80 19.57
C LEU A 233 6.32 24.47 18.93
N TYR A 234 5.78 23.89 17.85
CA TYR A 234 4.71 24.50 17.04
C TYR A 234 3.37 23.76 17.13
N HIS A 235 3.29 22.60 17.78
CA HIS A 235 2.07 21.76 17.89
C HIS A 235 0.81 22.48 18.42
N ARG A 236 0.97 23.61 19.13
CA ARG A 236 -0.16 24.41 19.65
C ARG A 236 -0.81 25.32 18.61
N ILE A 237 -0.19 25.51 17.45
CA ILE A 237 -0.72 26.35 16.39
C ILE A 237 -1.83 25.59 15.66
N PRO A 238 -3.07 26.10 15.63
CA PRO A 238 -4.17 25.46 14.91
C PRO A 238 -3.84 25.26 13.43
N GLY A 239 -4.02 24.04 12.93
CA GLY A 239 -3.78 23.69 11.53
C GLY A 239 -2.32 23.44 11.15
N ILE A 240 -1.38 23.47 12.10
CA ILE A 240 0.04 23.21 11.83
C ILE A 240 0.28 21.81 11.25
N ASP A 241 -0.42 20.79 11.76
CA ASP A 241 -0.28 19.42 11.29
C ASP A 241 -0.73 19.30 9.83
N HIS A 242 -1.86 19.93 9.48
CA HIS A 242 -2.30 19.98 8.08
C HIS A 242 -1.32 20.77 7.20
N TRP A 243 -0.76 21.87 7.72
CA TRP A 243 0.26 22.64 6.99
C TRP A 243 1.51 21.79 6.74
N CYS A 244 2.01 21.08 7.75
CA CYS A 244 3.15 20.18 7.63
C CYS A 244 2.84 19.03 6.67
N GLN A 245 1.68 18.38 6.82
CA GLN A 245 1.24 17.31 5.94
C GLN A 245 1.25 17.74 4.47
N VAL A 246 0.69 18.90 4.16
CA VAL A 246 0.59 19.39 2.78
C VAL A 246 1.95 19.87 2.27
N ASN A 247 2.68 20.69 3.03
CA ASN A 247 3.89 21.36 2.54
C ASN A 247 5.13 20.46 2.55
N CYS A 248 5.22 19.51 3.48
CA CYS A 248 6.31 18.55 3.48
C CYS A 248 6.21 17.57 2.32
N LEU A 249 4.99 17.23 1.90
CA LEU A 249 4.81 16.30 0.79
C LEU A 249 4.92 17.01 -0.57
N ARG A 250 4.69 18.33 -0.68
CA ARG A 250 4.82 19.08 -1.95
C ARG A 250 6.18 18.91 -2.65
N TYR A 251 6.24 19.18 -3.96
CA TYR A 251 7.47 19.23 -4.73
C TYR A 251 7.70 20.64 -5.32
N PRO A 252 8.85 21.29 -5.07
CA PRO A 252 9.85 20.90 -4.07
C PRO A 252 9.28 20.96 -2.64
N PRO A 253 9.76 20.10 -1.71
CA PRO A 253 9.22 20.03 -0.36
C PRO A 253 9.56 21.29 0.43
N ASN A 254 8.55 21.83 1.11
CA ASN A 254 8.72 22.89 2.10
C ASN A 254 8.48 22.30 3.49
N CYS A 255 9.48 21.55 3.97
CA CYS A 255 9.46 20.84 5.24
C CYS A 255 10.57 21.33 6.19
N PRO A 256 10.48 22.54 6.75
CA PRO A 256 11.49 23.02 7.68
C PRO A 256 11.49 22.19 8.96
N ALA A 257 12.61 21.53 9.26
CA ALA A 257 12.76 20.62 10.41
C ALA A 257 12.51 21.28 11.79
N LEU A 258 12.56 22.61 11.87
CA LEU A 258 12.20 23.36 13.07
C LEU A 258 10.69 23.35 13.34
N ILE A 259 9.88 23.34 12.27
CA ILE A 259 8.42 23.49 12.33
C ILE A 259 7.73 22.14 12.15
N CYS A 260 8.22 21.30 11.25
CA CYS A 260 7.60 20.02 10.90
C CYS A 260 8.48 18.83 11.24
N HIS A 261 7.84 17.78 11.71
CA HIS A 261 8.42 16.47 12.00
C HIS A 261 7.66 15.40 11.24
N CYS A 262 8.38 14.55 10.50
CA CYS A 262 7.82 13.47 9.69
C CYS A 262 8.40 12.14 10.19
N PRO A 263 7.85 11.54 11.25
CA PRO A 263 8.39 10.33 11.85
C PRO A 263 8.33 9.12 10.91
N GLN A 264 9.39 8.32 10.89
CA GLN A 264 9.44 7.07 10.11
C GLN A 264 9.22 5.83 10.98
N VAL A 265 9.58 5.94 12.25
CA VAL A 265 9.56 4.82 13.19
C VAL A 265 8.91 5.28 14.48
N CYS A 266 8.07 4.41 15.04
CA CYS A 266 7.46 4.57 16.33
C CYS A 266 7.78 3.37 17.22
N ASP A 267 8.18 3.67 18.45
CA ASP A 267 8.48 2.69 19.48
C ASP A 267 7.48 2.81 20.63
N ALA A 268 7.14 1.67 21.21
CA ALA A 268 6.32 1.57 22.40
C ALA A 268 7.12 2.03 23.63
N VAL A 269 6.50 2.87 24.45
CA VAL A 269 7.07 3.41 25.69
C VAL A 269 6.09 3.21 26.84
N GLY A 270 6.57 3.33 28.08
CA GLY A 270 5.72 3.26 29.26
C GLY A 270 5.17 1.85 29.49
N GLU A 271 3.86 1.72 29.71
CA GLU A 271 3.25 0.46 30.14
C GLU A 271 3.32 -0.69 29.13
N ILE A 272 3.49 -0.37 27.84
CA ILE A 272 3.56 -1.34 26.75
C ILE A 272 4.97 -1.54 26.19
N GLU A 273 5.98 -0.89 26.79
CA GLU A 273 7.37 -1.04 26.39
C GLU A 273 7.84 -2.50 26.49
N GLY A 274 8.57 -2.96 25.48
CA GLY A 274 9.09 -4.34 25.40
C GLY A 274 8.05 -5.44 25.17
N ARG A 275 6.75 -5.12 25.11
CA ARG A 275 5.72 -6.11 24.79
C ARG A 275 5.74 -6.45 23.30
N ALA A 276 5.63 -7.74 22.97
CA ALA A 276 5.58 -8.20 21.59
C ALA A 276 4.44 -7.52 20.82
N GLY A 277 4.75 -6.95 19.65
CA GLY A 277 3.79 -6.26 18.77
C GLY A 277 3.41 -4.83 19.21
N ALA A 278 3.88 -4.34 20.36
CA ALA A 278 3.55 -2.99 20.84
C ALA A 278 4.12 -1.89 19.94
N ASP A 279 5.32 -2.08 19.40
CA ASP A 279 5.92 -1.14 18.46
C ASP A 279 5.13 -1.07 17.14
N THR A 280 4.65 -2.21 16.66
CA THR A 280 3.80 -2.29 15.46
C THR A 280 2.47 -1.56 15.71
N TYR A 281 1.85 -1.76 16.87
CA TYR A 281 0.69 -0.98 17.29
C TYR A 281 0.96 0.53 17.26
N CYS A 282 2.13 0.97 17.74
CA CYS A 282 2.51 2.38 17.66
C CYS A 282 2.68 2.86 16.20
N GLN A 283 3.27 2.05 15.31
CA GLN A 283 3.32 2.38 13.89
C GLN A 283 1.91 2.56 13.30
N ASP A 284 0.98 1.64 13.60
CA ASP A 284 -0.40 1.69 13.09
C ASP A 284 -1.20 2.89 13.60
N GLN A 285 -0.98 3.30 14.85
CA GLN A 285 -1.72 4.42 15.43
C GLN A 285 -1.12 5.78 15.08
N CYS A 286 0.20 5.84 14.93
CA CYS A 286 0.92 7.09 14.78
C CYS A 286 1.23 7.43 13.32
N ILE A 287 1.52 6.45 12.45
CA ILE A 287 1.84 6.66 11.02
C ILE A 287 0.56 6.66 10.17
N VAL A 288 -0.40 7.49 10.60
CA VAL A 288 -1.73 7.67 9.98
C VAL A 288 -2.09 9.15 10.06
N TYR A 289 -2.86 9.65 9.08
CA TYR A 289 -3.33 11.03 9.07
C TYR A 289 -4.88 11.11 9.20
N PRO A 290 -5.43 11.94 10.11
CA PRO A 290 -4.71 12.64 11.18
C PRO A 290 -4.12 11.65 12.21
N PRO A 291 -3.02 12.02 12.89
CA PRO A 291 -2.34 11.14 13.83
C PRO A 291 -3.25 10.77 15.01
N ARG A 292 -3.32 9.49 15.33
CA ARG A 292 -4.03 8.94 16.51
C ARG A 292 -3.04 8.42 17.54
N CYS A 293 -1.91 9.12 17.68
CA CYS A 293 -0.75 8.62 18.42
C CYS A 293 -0.90 8.85 19.94
N PRO A 294 -0.96 7.80 20.77
CA PRO A 294 -1.04 7.95 22.23
C PRO A 294 0.34 8.30 22.80
N ALA A 295 0.60 9.58 23.07
CA ALA A 295 1.92 10.08 23.49
C ALA A 295 2.50 9.47 24.78
N HIS A 296 1.65 8.88 25.64
CA HIS A 296 2.07 8.19 26.88
C HIS A 296 2.49 6.73 26.65
N ARG A 297 2.22 6.20 25.45
CA ARG A 297 2.46 4.80 25.06
C ARG A 297 3.32 4.64 23.82
N CYS A 298 3.43 5.68 23.00
CA CYS A 298 4.16 5.64 21.75
C CYS A 298 5.04 6.89 21.60
N ARG A 299 6.26 6.68 21.11
CA ARG A 299 7.21 7.74 20.77
C ARG A 299 7.70 7.54 19.33
N CYS A 300 7.56 8.58 18.50
CA CYS A 300 7.90 8.51 17.08
C CYS A 300 9.03 9.49 16.70
N TYR A 301 9.91 9.06 15.80
CA TYR A 301 11.08 9.81 15.34
C TYR A 301 11.39 9.57 13.86
#